data_AF-A0AAV5CQE1-F1
#
_entry.id   AF-A0AAV5CQE1-F1
#
_cell.length_a   1.000
_cell.length_b   1.000
_cell.length_c   1.000
_cell.angle_alpha   90.00
_cell.angle_beta   90.00
_cell.angle_gamma   90.00
#
_symmetry.space_group_name_H-M   'P 1'
#
loop_
_entity.id
_entity.type
_entity.pdbx_description
1 polymer ?
#
loop_
_entity_poly.entity_id
_entity_poly.type
_entity_poly.pdbx_seq_one_letter_code
_entity_poly.pdbx_strand_id
1 'polypeptide(L)'
;MGSALKLLAGFNLIDLFPALRPAKVIGGRSLREARQVHARLDRMVKSIIHTHAQAMAADREKEDLLHILLRLQKGGGLKTTLTTDVISSTLFELFSAGSETTMTTITWAMSELMRNPHAMEGAQAEIRQLLQGKAKVREEDIERATHLLADGDQGDTSVASAGGAGRRMCPGLMFGLSNIELTLATLLYHFDWKLPNGASSTELDMSESQGINGA
;
A
#
# COMPACT_ATOMS: atom_id res chain seq x y z
N MET A 1 -4.19 1.10 13.07
CA MET A 1 -4.67 0.42 11.85
C MET A 1 -4.99 -1.05 12.06
N GLY A 2 -4.18 -1.85 12.79
CA GLY A 2 -4.40 -3.30 12.94
C GLY A 2 -5.82 -3.77 13.35
N SER A 3 -6.54 -3.06 14.23
CA SER A 3 -7.94 -3.42 14.55
C SER A 3 -8.92 -3.17 13.39
N ALA A 4 -8.65 -2.16 12.54
CA ALA A 4 -9.46 -1.88 11.34
C ALA A 4 -9.27 -2.99 10.29
N LEU A 5 -8.02 -3.37 10.04
CA LEU A 5 -7.65 -4.50 9.19
C LEU A 5 -8.34 -5.80 9.62
N LYS A 6 -8.28 -6.15 10.90
CA LYS A 6 -8.94 -7.38 11.41
C LYS A 6 -10.44 -7.39 11.19
N LEU A 7 -11.09 -6.21 11.24
CA LEU A 7 -12.52 -6.08 11.00
C LEU A 7 -12.87 -6.10 9.50
N LEU A 8 -11.98 -5.58 8.65
CA LEU A 8 -12.13 -5.61 7.18
C LEU A 8 -11.80 -6.99 6.58
N ALA A 9 -10.85 -7.71 7.16
CA ALA A 9 -10.43 -9.04 6.75
C ALA A 9 -11.26 -10.17 7.38
N GLY A 10 -12.07 -9.87 8.40
CA GLY A 10 -12.85 -10.86 9.14
C GLY A 10 -14.22 -11.13 8.51
N PHE A 11 -14.62 -12.40 8.44
CA PHE A 11 -15.97 -12.80 8.04
C PHE A 11 -17.03 -12.22 8.98
N ASN A 12 -18.02 -11.51 8.44
CA ASN A 12 -19.17 -11.04 9.22
C ASN A 12 -20.47 -11.74 8.78
N LEU A 13 -21.08 -12.49 9.69
CA LEU A 13 -22.36 -13.19 9.47
C LEU A 13 -23.50 -12.25 9.09
N ILE A 14 -23.41 -10.96 9.48
CA ILE A 14 -24.40 -9.95 9.11
C ILE A 14 -24.39 -9.67 7.61
N ASP A 15 -23.23 -9.79 6.95
CA ASP A 15 -23.09 -9.51 5.53
C ASP A 15 -23.63 -10.65 4.66
N LEU A 16 -23.51 -11.91 5.15
CA LEU A 16 -24.02 -13.09 4.46
C LEU A 16 -25.50 -13.35 4.74
N PHE A 17 -25.97 -13.06 5.96
CA PHE A 17 -27.34 -13.34 6.40
C PHE A 17 -28.01 -12.13 7.06
N PRO A 18 -28.24 -11.03 6.32
CA PRO A 18 -28.79 -9.79 6.86
C PRO A 18 -30.23 -9.93 7.39
N ALA A 19 -30.96 -10.98 6.99
CA ALA A 19 -32.32 -11.26 7.43
C ALA A 19 -32.40 -12.05 8.76
N LEU A 20 -31.32 -12.75 9.17
CA LEU A 20 -31.32 -13.59 10.37
C LEU A 20 -31.07 -12.76 11.63
N ARG A 21 -32.08 -12.73 12.52
CA ARG A 21 -31.97 -12.04 13.83
C ARG A 21 -30.78 -12.50 14.70
N PRO A 22 -30.44 -13.81 14.81
CA PRO A 22 -29.26 -14.22 15.58
C PRO A 22 -27.95 -13.72 14.96
N ALA A 23 -27.86 -13.62 13.63
CA ALA A 23 -26.69 -13.05 12.95
C ALA A 23 -26.47 -11.57 13.34
N LYS A 24 -27.55 -10.79 13.50
CA LYS A 24 -27.49 -9.39 13.99
C LYS A 24 -27.03 -9.28 15.44
N VAL A 25 -27.36 -10.26 16.28
CA VAL A 25 -26.94 -10.29 17.69
C VAL A 25 -25.46 -10.69 17.78
N ILE A 26 -25.05 -11.73 17.05
CA ILE A 26 -23.68 -12.24 17.04
C ILE A 26 -22.71 -11.22 16.41
N GLY A 27 -23.06 -10.66 15.25
CA GLY A 27 -22.28 -9.62 14.59
C GLY A 27 -22.46 -8.22 15.18
N GLY A 28 -23.37 -8.03 16.15
CA GLY A 28 -23.64 -6.70 16.73
C GLY A 28 -22.42 -6.09 17.42
N ARG A 29 -21.57 -6.93 18.04
CA ARG A 29 -20.32 -6.52 18.68
C ARG A 29 -19.28 -6.08 17.64
N SER A 30 -19.04 -6.87 16.60
CA SER A 30 -18.10 -6.52 15.52
C SER A 30 -18.53 -5.24 14.81
N LEU A 31 -19.83 -5.04 14.60
CA LEU A 31 -20.37 -3.83 13.98
C LEU A 31 -20.19 -2.59 14.88
N ARG A 32 -20.29 -2.74 16.20
CA ARG A 32 -19.98 -1.68 17.16
C ARG A 32 -18.49 -1.35 17.17
N GLU A 33 -17.63 -2.37 17.17
CA GLU A 33 -16.17 -2.21 17.10
C GLU A 33 -15.76 -1.53 15.78
N ALA A 34 -16.33 -1.93 14.64
CA ALA A 34 -16.12 -1.30 13.34
C ALA A 34 -16.52 0.19 13.34
N ARG A 35 -17.67 0.54 13.92
CA ARG A 35 -18.07 1.95 14.07
C ARG A 35 -17.11 2.74 14.96
N GLN A 36 -16.62 2.16 16.05
CA GLN A 36 -15.65 2.83 16.93
C GLN A 36 -14.32 3.06 16.23
N VAL A 37 -13.84 2.07 15.47
CA VAL A 37 -12.62 2.17 14.68
C VAL A 37 -12.79 3.21 13.58
N HIS A 38 -13.89 3.18 12.83
CA HIS A 38 -14.20 4.16 11.80
C HIS A 38 -14.26 5.59 12.38
N ALA A 39 -14.96 5.80 13.49
CA ALA A 39 -15.02 7.10 14.15
C ALA A 39 -13.65 7.58 14.69
N ARG A 40 -12.73 6.66 15.00
CA ARG A 40 -11.36 7.01 15.39
C ARG A 40 -10.53 7.42 14.17
N LEU A 41 -10.61 6.67 13.07
CA LEU A 41 -9.89 6.96 11.83
C LEU A 41 -10.38 8.27 11.20
N ASP A 42 -11.69 8.47 11.11
CA ASP A 42 -12.29 9.70 10.58
C ASP A 42 -11.84 10.93 11.37
N ARG A 43 -11.78 10.84 12.70
CA ARG A 43 -11.25 11.94 13.54
C ARG A 43 -9.79 12.25 13.25
N MET A 44 -8.95 11.23 13.05
CA MET A 44 -7.53 11.42 12.72
C MET A 44 -7.38 12.11 11.36
N VAL A 45 -8.09 11.63 10.33
CA VAL A 45 -8.01 12.20 8.99
C VAL A 45 -8.58 13.62 8.96
N LYS A 46 -9.71 13.88 9.61
CA LYS A 46 -10.26 15.24 9.74
C LYS A 46 -9.33 16.19 10.48
N SER A 47 -8.58 15.70 11.47
CA SER A 47 -7.55 16.50 12.13
C SER A 47 -6.42 16.87 11.16
N ILE A 48 -5.97 15.94 10.31
CA ILE A 48 -4.95 16.20 9.28
C ILE A 48 -5.49 17.24 8.28
N ILE A 49 -6.71 17.07 7.80
CA ILE A 49 -7.38 18.01 6.89
C ILE A 49 -7.44 19.41 7.50
N HIS A 50 -7.83 19.51 8.76
CA HIS A 50 -7.94 20.78 9.46
C HIS A 50 -6.58 21.50 9.58
N THR A 51 -5.55 20.78 10.03
CA THR A 51 -4.18 21.32 10.13
C THR A 51 -3.67 21.77 8.76
N HIS A 52 -3.91 20.99 7.72
CA HIS A 52 -3.46 21.31 6.37
C HIS A 52 -4.20 22.51 5.78
N ALA A 53 -5.50 22.62 6.01
CA ALA A 53 -6.31 23.75 5.58
C ALA A 53 -5.87 25.07 6.23
N GLN A 54 -5.37 25.02 7.48
CA GLN A 54 -4.78 26.17 8.15
C GLN A 54 -3.41 26.53 7.54
N ALA A 55 -2.56 25.54 7.24
CA ALA A 55 -1.25 25.76 6.62
C ALA A 55 -1.36 26.35 5.20
N MET A 56 -2.38 26.00 4.43
CA MET A 56 -2.66 26.60 3.11
C MET A 56 -2.89 28.11 3.15
N ALA A 57 -3.28 28.68 4.30
CA ALA A 57 -3.40 30.12 4.46
C ALA A 57 -2.04 30.82 4.61
N ALA A 58 -1.00 30.08 5.01
CA ALA A 58 0.33 30.58 5.31
C ALA A 58 1.36 30.30 4.20
N ASP A 59 1.25 29.16 3.51
CA ASP A 59 2.19 28.74 2.48
C ASP A 59 1.46 28.29 1.21
N ARG A 60 1.73 28.99 0.09
CA ARG A 60 1.05 28.80 -1.20
C ARG A 60 1.84 27.91 -2.17
N GLU A 61 3.08 27.53 -1.87
CA GLU A 61 3.93 26.84 -2.85
C GLU A 61 3.81 25.31 -2.82
N LYS A 62 3.33 24.72 -1.73
CA LYS A 62 3.18 23.26 -1.62
C LYS A 62 1.83 22.80 -2.17
N GLU A 63 1.82 22.31 -3.41
CA GLU A 63 0.69 21.61 -3.99
C GLU A 63 0.79 20.10 -3.72
N ASP A 64 0.01 19.62 -2.74
CA ASP A 64 -0.24 18.19 -2.58
C ASP A 64 -1.71 17.84 -2.92
N LEU A 65 -2.03 16.54 -2.93
CA LEU A 65 -3.37 16.06 -3.27
C LEU A 65 -4.46 16.71 -2.39
N LEU A 66 -4.18 16.89 -1.09
CA LEU A 66 -5.14 17.49 -0.16
C LEU A 66 -5.33 18.97 -0.48
N HIS A 67 -4.27 19.70 -0.82
CA HIS A 67 -4.36 21.07 -1.32
C HIS A 67 -5.28 21.16 -2.54
N ILE A 68 -5.10 20.28 -3.52
CA ILE A 68 -5.93 20.26 -4.75
C ILE A 68 -7.40 19.95 -4.42
N LEU A 69 -7.65 18.96 -3.56
CA LEU A 69 -9.02 18.58 -3.16
C LEU A 69 -9.72 19.72 -2.42
N LEU A 70 -9.03 20.41 -1.50
CA LEU A 70 -9.56 21.57 -0.78
C LEU A 70 -9.80 22.76 -1.72
N ARG A 71 -8.92 22.97 -2.71
CA ARG A 71 -9.09 23.98 -3.75
C ARG A 71 -10.33 23.70 -4.60
N LEU A 72 -10.54 22.45 -5.03
CA LEU A 72 -11.72 22.03 -5.80
C LEU A 72 -13.01 22.14 -4.99
N GLN A 73 -12.96 21.84 -3.70
CA GLN A 73 -14.10 22.04 -2.79
C GLN A 73 -14.50 23.52 -2.72
N LYS A 74 -13.53 24.44 -2.64
CA LYS A 74 -13.79 25.89 -2.55
C LYS A 74 -14.16 26.53 -3.89
N GLY A 75 -13.49 26.14 -4.97
CA GLY A 75 -13.63 26.77 -6.30
C GLY A 75 -14.89 26.38 -7.06
N GLY A 76 -15.52 25.26 -6.69
CA GLY A 76 -16.58 24.68 -7.50
C GLY A 76 -16.06 24.18 -8.87
N GLY A 77 -16.88 23.43 -9.60
CA GLY A 77 -16.50 22.91 -10.93
C GLY A 77 -16.72 21.41 -11.13
N LEU A 78 -17.05 20.68 -10.06
CA LEU A 78 -17.51 19.30 -10.14
C LEU A 78 -19.04 19.25 -10.21
N LYS A 79 -19.59 18.29 -10.96
CA LYS A 79 -21.05 18.01 -10.99
C LYS A 79 -21.61 17.59 -9.62
N THR A 80 -20.74 17.22 -8.69
CA THR A 80 -21.08 16.70 -7.36
C THR A 80 -20.38 17.52 -6.30
N THR A 81 -21.06 17.81 -5.19
CA THR A 81 -20.49 18.55 -4.06
C THR A 81 -19.41 17.72 -3.38
N LEU A 82 -18.18 18.21 -3.39
CA LEU A 82 -17.05 17.59 -2.68
C LEU A 82 -17.14 17.95 -1.19
N THR A 83 -17.72 17.08 -0.37
CA THR A 83 -17.83 17.30 1.08
C THR A 83 -16.54 16.94 1.81
N THR A 84 -16.36 17.47 3.03
CA THR A 84 -15.23 17.10 3.89
C THR A 84 -15.21 15.61 4.21
N ASP A 85 -16.38 14.96 4.30
CA ASP A 85 -16.48 13.51 4.51
C ASP A 85 -15.97 12.72 3.30
N VAL A 86 -16.26 13.19 2.08
CA VAL A 86 -15.72 12.58 0.85
C VAL A 86 -14.19 12.75 0.80
N ILE A 87 -13.68 13.96 1.09
CA ILE A 87 -12.22 14.21 1.13
C ILE A 87 -11.55 13.32 2.19
N SER A 88 -12.12 13.25 3.39
CA SER A 88 -11.66 12.37 4.48
C SER A 88 -11.60 10.92 4.03
N SER A 89 -12.67 10.43 3.38
CA SER A 89 -12.74 9.05 2.91
C SER A 89 -11.73 8.77 1.81
N THR A 90 -11.59 9.64 0.81
CA THR A 90 -10.63 9.48 -0.28
C THR A 90 -9.18 9.47 0.21
N LEU A 91 -8.83 10.36 1.16
CA LEU A 91 -7.50 10.35 1.75
C LEU A 91 -7.21 9.07 2.52
N PHE A 92 -8.19 8.60 3.30
CA PHE A 92 -8.06 7.35 4.03
C PHE A 92 -7.88 6.17 3.08
N GLU A 93 -8.70 6.05 2.03
CA GLU A 93 -8.61 4.97 1.05
C GLU A 93 -7.25 4.94 0.35
N LEU A 94 -6.75 6.09 -0.11
CA LEU A 94 -5.45 6.16 -0.77
C LEU A 94 -4.32 5.70 0.17
N PHE A 95 -4.35 6.16 1.42
CA PHE A 95 -3.32 5.82 2.40
C PHE A 95 -3.37 4.34 2.81
N SER A 96 -4.56 3.83 3.16
CA SER A 96 -4.70 2.43 3.59
C SER A 96 -4.41 1.45 2.47
N ALA A 97 -4.97 1.69 1.28
CA ALA A 97 -4.79 0.80 0.13
C ALA A 97 -3.35 0.82 -0.38
N GLY A 98 -2.71 2.01 -0.44
CA GLY A 98 -1.34 2.13 -0.94
C GLY A 98 -0.29 1.58 0.02
N SER A 99 -0.45 1.81 1.33
CA SER A 99 0.58 1.45 2.31
C SER A 99 0.61 -0.05 2.62
N GLU A 100 -0.55 -0.66 2.87
CA GLU A 100 -0.61 -2.05 3.33
C GLU A 100 -0.23 -3.02 2.22
N THR A 101 -0.74 -2.81 1.00
CA THR A 101 -0.44 -3.67 -0.16
C THR A 101 1.05 -3.63 -0.53
N THR A 102 1.60 -2.42 -0.67
CA THR A 102 3.02 -2.22 -1.00
C THR A 102 3.94 -2.82 0.06
N MET A 103 3.64 -2.61 1.35
CA MET A 103 4.42 -3.19 2.46
C MET A 103 4.37 -4.71 2.44
N THR A 104 3.19 -5.31 2.26
CA THR A 104 3.03 -6.76 2.11
C THR A 104 3.88 -7.28 0.95
N THR A 105 3.81 -6.67 -0.23
CA THR A 105 4.58 -7.13 -1.40
C THR A 105 6.08 -7.00 -1.18
N ILE A 106 6.55 -5.89 -0.59
CA ILE A 106 7.97 -5.73 -0.23
C ILE A 106 8.38 -6.82 0.77
N THR A 107 7.54 -7.10 1.77
CA THR A 107 7.83 -8.11 2.80
C THR A 107 7.95 -9.50 2.17
N TRP A 108 7.02 -9.89 1.29
CA TRP A 108 7.09 -11.16 0.57
C TRP A 108 8.31 -11.23 -0.37
N ALA A 109 8.58 -10.16 -1.12
CA ALA A 109 9.75 -10.10 -1.99
C ALA A 109 11.05 -10.26 -1.19
N MET A 110 11.16 -9.58 -0.05
CA MET A 110 12.30 -9.71 0.84
C MET A 110 12.42 -11.14 1.39
N SER A 111 11.32 -11.71 1.89
CA SER A 111 11.29 -13.08 2.41
C SER A 111 11.69 -14.11 1.35
N GLU A 112 11.18 -14.01 0.12
CA GLU A 112 11.52 -14.90 -0.98
C GLU A 112 13.00 -14.78 -1.41
N LEU A 113 13.56 -13.56 -1.42
CA LEU A 113 14.98 -13.36 -1.68
C LEU A 113 15.85 -13.96 -0.57
N MET A 114 15.50 -13.73 0.70
CA MET A 114 16.22 -14.31 1.84
C MET A 114 16.11 -15.84 1.90
N ARG A 115 15.00 -16.41 1.42
CA ARG A 115 14.81 -17.86 1.28
C ARG A 115 15.69 -18.47 0.19
N ASN A 116 16.02 -17.68 -0.84
CA ASN A 116 16.81 -18.08 -2.00
C ASN A 116 18.12 -17.26 -2.12
N PRO A 117 19.16 -17.56 -1.32
CA PRO A 117 20.40 -16.76 -1.29
C PRO A 117 21.05 -16.55 -2.65
N HIS A 118 21.04 -17.56 -3.53
CA HIS A 118 21.58 -17.44 -4.88
C HIS A 118 20.85 -16.37 -5.72
N ALA A 119 19.52 -16.30 -5.65
CA ALA A 119 18.74 -15.29 -6.36
C ALA A 119 19.00 -13.89 -5.78
N MET A 120 19.10 -13.78 -4.46
CA MET A 120 19.42 -12.54 -3.77
C MET A 120 20.81 -12.00 -4.12
N GLU A 121 21.83 -12.86 -4.13
CA GLU A 121 23.19 -12.48 -4.52
C GLU A 121 23.25 -11.99 -5.97
N GLY A 122 22.54 -12.68 -6.88
CA GLY A 122 22.38 -12.24 -8.27
C GLY A 122 21.74 -10.87 -8.39
N ALA A 123 20.59 -10.66 -7.73
CA ALA A 123 19.87 -9.39 -7.75
C ALA A 123 20.70 -8.24 -7.15
N GLN A 124 21.42 -8.48 -6.05
CA GLN A 124 22.32 -7.49 -5.46
C GLN A 124 23.48 -7.15 -6.39
N ALA A 125 24.10 -8.15 -7.04
CA ALA A 125 25.20 -7.94 -7.98
C ALA A 125 24.75 -7.09 -9.17
N GLU A 126 23.59 -7.41 -9.74
CA GLU A 126 23.00 -6.68 -10.87
C GLU A 126 22.69 -5.22 -10.50
N ILE A 127 21.93 -4.99 -9.43
CA ILE A 127 21.57 -3.64 -8.98
C ILE A 127 22.82 -2.83 -8.62
N ARG A 128 23.80 -3.44 -7.94
CA ARG A 128 25.06 -2.76 -7.60
C ARG A 128 25.88 -2.44 -8.84
N GLN A 129 25.84 -3.27 -9.87
CA GLN A 129 26.49 -3.02 -11.15
C GLN A 129 25.83 -1.89 -11.94
N LEU A 130 24.49 -1.87 -11.99
CA LEU A 130 23.74 -0.84 -12.71
C LEU A 130 23.86 0.54 -12.06
N LEU A 131 23.94 0.57 -10.73
CA LEU A 131 23.94 1.79 -9.93
C LEU A 131 25.34 2.16 -9.39
N GLN A 132 26.42 1.65 -10.00
CA GLN A 132 27.79 1.92 -9.52
C GLN A 132 28.07 3.42 -9.39
N GLY A 133 28.58 3.82 -8.22
CA GLY A 133 28.96 5.21 -7.93
C GLY A 133 27.80 6.15 -7.57
N LYS A 134 26.56 5.65 -7.48
CA LYS A 134 25.40 6.44 -7.04
C LYS A 134 25.32 6.46 -5.50
N ALA A 135 25.35 7.65 -4.91
CA ALA A 135 25.18 7.81 -3.47
C ALA A 135 23.74 7.55 -3.00
N LYS A 136 22.76 7.74 -3.88
CA LYS A 136 21.33 7.58 -3.59
C LYS A 136 20.63 7.06 -4.84
N VAL A 137 19.85 5.99 -4.67
CA VAL A 137 18.97 5.44 -5.71
C VAL A 137 17.78 6.38 -5.91
N ARG A 138 17.46 6.69 -7.17
CA ARG A 138 16.31 7.50 -7.55
C ARG A 138 15.41 6.73 -8.51
N GLU A 139 14.16 7.16 -8.62
CA GLU A 139 13.18 6.57 -9.55
C GLU A 139 13.69 6.53 -11.00
N GLU A 140 14.36 7.60 -11.46
CA GLU A 140 15.00 7.68 -12.78
C GLU A 140 16.09 6.61 -13.02
N ASP A 141 16.70 6.09 -11.95
CA ASP A 141 17.71 5.03 -12.05
C ASP A 141 17.06 3.64 -12.16
N ILE A 142 15.82 3.48 -11.68
CA ILE A 142 15.07 2.22 -11.66
C ILE A 142 14.53 1.87 -13.04
N GLU A 143 14.02 2.84 -13.81
CA GLU A 143 13.49 2.59 -15.18
C GLU A 143 14.51 1.87 -16.09
N ARG A 144 15.81 2.09 -15.85
CA ARG A 144 16.91 1.41 -16.56
C ARG A 144 17.17 0.00 -16.07
N ALA A 145 16.90 -0.28 -14.80
CA ALA A 145 17.01 -1.62 -14.21
C ALA A 145 15.79 -2.50 -14.55
N THR A 146 14.59 -1.92 -14.58
CA THR A 146 13.34 -2.63 -14.92
C THR A 146 13.36 -3.15 -16.36
N HIS A 147 14.03 -2.46 -17.29
CA HIS A 147 14.18 -2.93 -18.67
C HIS A 147 15.01 -4.24 -18.78
N LEU A 148 15.82 -4.58 -17.77
CA LEU A 148 16.60 -5.84 -17.71
C LEU A 148 15.89 -6.94 -16.92
N LEU A 149 15.12 -6.58 -15.88
CA LEU A 149 14.22 -7.52 -15.21
C LEU A 149 13.03 -7.94 -16.10
N ALA A 150 12.65 -7.07 -17.05
CA ALA A 150 11.57 -7.30 -18.02
C ALA A 150 12.01 -8.06 -19.28
N ASP A 151 13.32 -8.21 -19.55
CA ASP A 151 13.81 -9.02 -20.68
C ASP A 151 13.51 -10.53 -20.50
N GLY A 152 12.97 -10.93 -19.33
CA GLY A 152 12.50 -12.28 -19.03
C GLY A 152 11.02 -12.57 -19.31
N ASP A 153 10.14 -11.56 -19.43
CA ASP A 153 8.73 -11.80 -19.79
C ASP A 153 8.04 -10.52 -20.28
N GLN A 154 8.22 -10.21 -21.56
CA GLN A 154 7.43 -9.20 -22.27
C GLN A 154 6.01 -9.75 -22.52
N GLY A 155 5.31 -10.08 -21.44
CA GLY A 155 4.10 -10.88 -21.47
C GLY A 155 3.40 -11.06 -20.13
N ASP A 156 3.99 -10.63 -19.01
CA ASP A 156 3.43 -10.96 -17.71
C ASP A 156 2.18 -10.11 -17.36
N THR A 157 1.04 -10.57 -17.86
CA THR A 157 -0.29 -10.09 -17.48
C THR A 157 -0.62 -10.33 -16.02
N SER A 158 0.22 -11.04 -15.24
CA SER A 158 -0.03 -11.34 -13.83
C SER A 158 -0.09 -10.08 -12.95
N VAL A 159 0.80 -9.11 -13.15
CA VAL A 159 0.83 -7.86 -12.36
C VAL A 159 -0.37 -6.98 -12.69
N ALA A 160 -0.74 -6.89 -13.98
CA ALA A 160 -1.95 -6.21 -14.41
C ALA A 160 -3.23 -6.90 -13.88
N SER A 161 -3.24 -8.23 -13.85
CA SER A 161 -4.31 -9.04 -13.26
C SER A 161 -4.44 -8.82 -11.76
N ALA A 162 -3.32 -8.71 -11.03
CA ALA A 162 -3.30 -8.41 -9.60
C ALA A 162 -3.89 -7.02 -9.28
N GLY A 163 -3.68 -6.03 -10.16
CA GLY A 163 -4.34 -4.72 -10.08
C GLY A 163 -5.83 -4.72 -10.43
N GLY A 164 -6.37 -5.83 -10.92
CA GLY A 164 -7.74 -5.94 -11.42
C GLY A 164 -7.95 -5.27 -12.78
N ALA A 165 -9.14 -5.45 -13.35
CA ALA A 165 -9.44 -5.03 -14.72
C ALA A 165 -10.70 -4.14 -14.83
N GLY A 166 -10.79 -3.41 -15.95
CA GLY A 166 -11.95 -2.60 -16.30
C GLY A 166 -12.16 -1.37 -15.41
N ARG A 167 -13.41 -0.95 -15.22
CA ARG A 167 -13.76 0.30 -14.52
C ARG A 167 -13.43 0.31 -13.02
N ARG A 168 -12.99 -0.82 -12.47
CA ARG A 168 -12.60 -1.00 -11.05
C ARG A 168 -11.14 -1.44 -10.92
N MET A 169 -10.33 -1.27 -11.96
CA MET A 169 -8.88 -1.47 -11.86
C MET A 169 -8.28 -0.56 -10.78
N CYS A 170 -7.24 -1.04 -10.11
CA CYS A 170 -6.53 -0.31 -9.06
C CYS A 170 -5.91 0.97 -9.65
N PRO A 171 -6.35 2.17 -9.22
CA PRO A 171 -5.78 3.41 -9.73
C PRO A 171 -4.35 3.65 -9.24
N GLY A 172 -3.92 2.96 -8.17
CA GLY A 172 -2.60 3.06 -7.57
C GLY A 172 -1.59 2.03 -8.06
N LEU A 173 -1.93 1.17 -9.04
CA LEU A 173 -1.07 0.05 -9.46
C LEU A 173 0.34 0.51 -9.84
N MET A 174 0.45 1.48 -10.74
CA MET A 174 1.75 1.98 -11.21
C MET A 174 2.55 2.65 -10.09
N PHE A 175 1.87 3.44 -9.25
CA PHE A 175 2.51 4.08 -8.09
C PHE A 175 3.01 3.05 -7.08
N GLY A 176 2.23 1.98 -6.84
CA GLY A 176 2.64 0.87 -5.99
C GLY A 176 3.87 0.16 -6.55
N LEU A 177 3.86 -0.17 -7.84
CA LEU A 177 4.99 -0.84 -8.50
C LEU A 177 6.28 -0.02 -8.41
N SER A 178 6.24 1.27 -8.77
CA SER A 178 7.40 2.16 -8.65
C SER A 178 7.95 2.23 -7.22
N ASN A 179 7.07 2.30 -6.21
CA ASN A 179 7.51 2.32 -4.81
C ASN A 179 8.14 0.98 -4.38
N ILE A 180 7.58 -0.15 -4.81
CA ILE A 180 8.13 -1.48 -4.53
C ILE A 180 9.52 -1.61 -5.14
N GLU A 181 9.66 -1.32 -6.44
CA GLU A 181 10.92 -1.42 -7.16
C GLU A 181 11.97 -0.48 -6.57
N LEU A 182 11.62 0.79 -6.34
CA LEU A 182 12.53 1.76 -5.73
C LEU A 182 12.99 1.32 -4.34
N THR A 183 12.08 0.80 -3.51
CA THR A 183 12.41 0.35 -2.17
C THR A 183 13.32 -0.87 -2.20
N LEU A 184 12.97 -1.89 -2.99
CA LEU A 184 13.77 -3.11 -3.11
C LEU A 184 15.16 -2.82 -3.68
N ALA A 185 15.26 -2.03 -4.75
CA ALA A 185 16.54 -1.65 -5.34
C ALA A 185 17.40 -0.85 -4.35
N THR A 186 16.81 0.09 -3.62
CA THR A 186 17.51 0.84 -2.57
C THR A 186 18.05 -0.11 -1.50
N LEU A 187 17.24 -1.07 -1.05
CA LEU A 187 17.63 -2.00 -0.01
C LEU A 187 18.71 -3.01 -0.47
N LEU A 188 18.60 -3.51 -1.71
CA LEU A 188 19.58 -4.42 -2.31
C LEU A 188 20.91 -3.71 -2.60
N TYR A 189 20.84 -2.45 -3.01
CA TYR A 189 22.03 -1.64 -3.28
C TYR A 189 22.83 -1.35 -2.02
N HIS A 190 22.16 -0.93 -0.94
CA HIS A 190 22.82 -0.42 0.26
C HIS A 190 23.09 -1.46 1.35
N PHE A 191 22.40 -2.60 1.36
CA PHE A 191 22.51 -3.57 2.46
C PHE A 191 22.85 -4.97 1.97
N ASP A 192 23.69 -5.67 2.74
CA ASP A 192 23.88 -7.12 2.63
C ASP A 192 22.89 -7.82 3.56
N TRP A 193 21.91 -8.54 2.99
CA TRP A 193 20.84 -9.15 3.77
C TRP A 193 21.28 -10.53 4.27
N LYS A 194 21.06 -10.78 5.57
CA LYS A 194 21.32 -12.07 6.21
C LYS A 194 20.24 -12.31 7.27
N LEU A 195 19.92 -13.58 7.49
CA LEU A 195 19.02 -13.95 8.58
C LEU A 195 19.71 -13.74 9.94
N PRO A 196 18.97 -13.28 10.97
CA PRO A 196 19.52 -13.12 12.30
C PRO A 196 19.94 -14.47 12.89
N ASN A 197 20.92 -14.45 13.80
CA ASN A 197 21.39 -15.63 14.54
C ASN A 197 21.97 -16.77 13.69
N GLY A 198 22.29 -16.51 12.41
CA GLY A 198 22.80 -17.55 11.51
C GLY A 198 21.74 -18.59 11.11
N ALA A 199 20.46 -18.25 11.25
CA ALA A 199 19.35 -19.11 10.83
C ALA A 199 19.47 -19.47 9.34
N SER A 200 19.11 -20.70 9.00
CA SER A 200 19.07 -21.17 7.61
C SER A 200 17.90 -20.54 6.85
N SER A 201 18.05 -20.36 5.53
CA SER A 201 16.97 -19.88 4.66
C SER A 201 15.72 -20.76 4.70
N THR A 202 15.87 -22.03 5.10
CA THR A 202 14.78 -23.00 5.27
C THR A 202 13.97 -22.83 6.55
N GLU A 203 14.45 -22.04 7.52
CA GLU A 203 13.77 -21.79 8.80
C GLU A 203 12.77 -20.63 8.74
N LEU A 204 12.73 -19.92 7.62
CA LEU A 204 11.79 -18.82 7.41
C LEU A 204 10.37 -19.39 7.26
N ASP A 205 9.46 -18.96 8.14
CA ASP A 205 8.04 -19.27 8.01
C ASP A 205 7.46 -18.50 6.81
N MET A 206 6.93 -19.26 5.86
CA MET A 206 6.35 -18.77 4.61
C MET A 206 4.86 -19.12 4.51
N SER A 207 4.22 -19.37 5.66
CA SER A 207 2.78 -19.60 5.71
C SER A 207 2.01 -18.30 5.47
N GLU A 208 1.00 -18.38 4.61
CA GLU A 208 0.09 -17.25 4.36
C GLU A 208 -0.97 -17.17 5.46
N SER A 209 -1.27 -15.95 5.90
CA SER A 209 -2.41 -15.72 6.79
C SER A 209 -3.69 -15.47 5.99
N GLN A 210 -4.85 -15.81 6.56
CA GLN A 210 -6.13 -15.49 5.91
C GLN A 210 -6.43 -13.99 6.02
N GLY A 211 -6.62 -13.34 4.88
CA GLY A 211 -7.03 -11.94 4.80
C GLY A 211 -6.85 -11.36 3.40
N ILE A 212 -7.25 -10.09 3.22
CA ILE A 212 -7.16 -9.40 1.92
C ILE A 212 -5.71 -9.29 1.42
N ASN A 213 -4.74 -9.20 2.34
CA ASN A 213 -3.32 -8.99 2.03
C ASN A 213 -2.40 -10.14 2.48
N GLY A 214 -2.93 -11.32 2.83
CA GLY A 214 -2.17 -12.58 2.98
C GLY A 214 -0.90 -12.63 3.87
N ALA A 215 -0.63 -11.62 4.70
CA ALA A 215 0.63 -11.43 5.44
C ALA A 215 0.60 -12.01 6.86
#